data_AF-A0A5K0W5V2-F1
#
_entry.id   AF-A0A5K0W5V2-F1
#
_cell.length_a   1.000
_cell.length_b   1.000
_cell.length_c   1.000
_cell.angle_alpha   90.00
_cell.angle_beta   90.00
_cell.angle_gamma   90.00
#
_symmetry.space_group_name_H-M   'P 1'
#
loop_
_entity.id
_entity.type
_entity.pdbx_description
1 polymer ?
#
loop_
_entity_poly.entity_id
_entity_poly.type
_entity_poly.pdbx_seq_one_letter_code
_entity_poly.pdbx_strand_id
1 'polypeptide(L)'
;MEALKNKVRLILRSAANTSEMLSLVDAIQQLGVAYYFEEEIGNILSCVRGNLLNDGMIKELDLHDVSLAFRLLRQHGCYVSP
;
A
#
# COMPACT_ATOMS: atom_id res chain seq x y z
N MET A 1 0.75 -2.04 -24.23
CA MET A 1 -0.02 -1.87 -22.98
C MET A 1 0.43 -2.86 -21.91
N GLU A 2 0.58 -4.15 -22.22
CA GLU A 2 1.01 -5.17 -21.23
C GLU A 2 2.43 -4.97 -20.68
N ALA A 3 3.38 -4.56 -21.52
CA ALA A 3 4.74 -4.27 -21.08
C ALA A 3 4.80 -3.18 -19.99
N LEU A 4 3.91 -2.18 -20.05
CA LEU A 4 3.84 -1.13 -19.03
C LEU A 4 3.22 -1.67 -17.73
N LYS A 5 2.15 -2.45 -17.82
CA LYS A 5 1.54 -3.11 -16.66
C LYS A 5 2.56 -3.98 -15.92
N ASN A 6 3.37 -4.76 -16.65
CA ASN A 6 4.41 -5.59 -16.05
C ASN A 6 5.49 -4.77 -15.34
N LYS A 7 5.85 -3.59 -15.88
CA LYS A 7 6.76 -2.66 -15.18
C LYS A 7 6.14 -2.14 -13.88
N VAL A 8 4.87 -1.77 -13.88
CA VAL A 8 4.18 -1.31 -12.66
C VAL A 8 4.10 -2.43 -11.62
N ARG A 9 3.79 -3.67 -12.03
CA ARG A 9 3.82 -4.85 -11.13
C ARG A 9 5.20 -5.07 -10.52
N LEU A 10 6.27 -4.89 -11.30
CA LEU A 10 7.63 -5.00 -10.78
C LEU A 10 7.91 -3.92 -9.73
N ILE A 11 7.52 -2.66 -10.00
CA ILE A 11 7.68 -1.55 -9.06
C ILE A 11 6.93 -1.81 -7.75
N LEU A 12 5.69 -2.29 -7.83
CA LEU A 12 4.88 -2.64 -6.66
C LEU A 12 5.51 -3.75 -5.81
N ARG A 13 6.11 -4.74 -6.47
CA ARG A 13 6.78 -5.87 -5.79
C ARG A 13 8.16 -5.49 -5.23
N SER A 14 8.79 -4.45 -5.75
CA SER A 14 10.11 -3.99 -5.30
C SER A 14 10.06 -2.93 -4.20
N ALA A 15 8.87 -2.43 -3.84
CA ALA A 15 8.71 -1.44 -2.77
C ALA A 15 9.31 -1.98 -1.46
N ALA A 16 10.26 -1.25 -0.89
CA ALA A 16 11.12 -1.80 0.17
C ALA A 16 10.62 -1.47 1.58
N ASN A 17 9.98 -0.31 1.75
CA ASN A 17 9.49 0.16 3.04
C ASN A 17 7.99 0.48 2.97
N THR A 18 7.37 0.56 4.15
CA THR A 18 5.93 0.78 4.31
C THR A 18 5.48 2.11 3.68
N SER A 19 6.26 3.19 3.78
CA SER A 19 5.90 4.51 3.21
C SER A 19 5.85 4.48 1.67
N GLU A 20 6.84 3.85 1.03
CA GLU A 20 6.87 3.64 -0.42
C GLU A 20 5.69 2.78 -0.88
N MET A 21 5.42 1.69 -0.16
CA MET A 21 4.28 0.81 -0.43
C MET A 21 2.95 1.57 -0.42
N LEU A 22 2.72 2.38 0.62
CA LEU A 22 1.51 3.19 0.76
C LEU A 22 1.39 4.23 -0.37
N SER A 23 2.49 4.92 -0.68
CA SER A 23 2.53 5.94 -1.72
C SER A 23 2.26 5.37 -3.11
N LEU A 24 2.79 4.18 -3.42
CA LEU A 24 2.56 3.50 -4.69
C LEU A 24 1.10 3.06 -4.85
N VAL A 25 0.52 2.47 -3.80
CA VAL A 25 -0.90 2.09 -3.82
C VAL A 25 -1.78 3.32 -4.02
N ASP A 26 -1.50 4.40 -3.29
CA ASP A 26 -2.28 5.63 -3.40
C ASP A 26 -2.19 6.25 -4.80
N ALA A 27 -0.98 6.33 -5.37
CA ALA A 27 -0.79 6.84 -6.72
C ALA A 27 -1.57 6.03 -7.75
N ILE A 28 -1.56 4.69 -7.65
CA ILE A 28 -2.29 3.81 -8.57
C ILE A 28 -3.80 3.99 -8.46
N GLN A 29 -4.31 4.18 -7.23
CA GLN A 29 -5.73 4.47 -7.01
C GLN A 29 -6.13 5.84 -7.57
N GLN A 30 -5.33 6.89 -7.33
CA GLN A 30 -5.60 8.23 -7.84
C GLN A 30 -5.55 8.30 -9.37
N LEU A 31 -4.70 7.47 -10.00
CA LEU A 31 -4.64 7.33 -11.46
C LEU A 31 -5.83 6.54 -12.04
N GLY A 32 -6.71 5.97 -11.21
CA GLY A 32 -7.88 5.23 -11.67
C GLY A 32 -7.58 3.90 -12.36
N VAL A 33 -6.39 3.33 -12.13
CA VAL A 33 -5.92 2.10 -12.79
C VAL A 33 -5.73 0.93 -11.82
N ALA A 34 -6.17 1.08 -10.57
CA ALA A 34 -6.04 0.06 -9.52
C ALA A 34 -6.61 -1.32 -9.87
N TYR A 35 -7.68 -1.36 -10.68
CA TYR A 35 -8.33 -2.61 -11.10
C TYR A 35 -7.42 -3.54 -11.93
N TYR A 36 -6.30 -3.05 -12.46
CA TYR A 36 -5.30 -3.90 -13.14
C TYR A 36 -4.30 -4.58 -12.20
N PHE A 37 -4.28 -4.17 -10.92
CA PHE A 37 -3.24 -4.50 -9.94
C PHE A 37 -3.84 -4.92 -8.59
N GLU A 38 -5.09 -5.40 -8.56
CA GLU A 38 -5.80 -5.74 -7.32
C GLU A 38 -5.04 -6.76 -6.46
N GLU A 39 -4.42 -7.75 -7.09
CA GLU A 39 -3.59 -8.76 -6.41
C GLU A 39 -2.37 -8.12 -5.75
N GLU A 40 -1.60 -7.31 -6.50
CA GLU A 40 -0.44 -6.61 -5.96
C GLU A 40 -0.81 -5.66 -4.81
N ILE A 41 -1.91 -4.91 -4.97
CA ILE A 41 -2.41 -4.00 -3.93
C ILE A 41 -2.82 -4.78 -2.67
N GLY A 42 -3.54 -5.89 -2.82
CA GLY A 42 -3.95 -6.74 -1.69
C GLY A 42 -2.76 -7.30 -0.91
N ASN A 43 -1.70 -7.73 -1.61
CA ASN A 43 -0.46 -8.20 -1.01
C ASN A 43 0.26 -7.09 -0.24
N ILE A 44 0.36 -5.90 -0.83
CA ILE A 44 0.97 -4.73 -0.18
C ILE A 44 0.20 -4.37 1.10
N LEU A 45 -1.13 -4.26 1.03
CA LEU A 45 -1.93 -3.88 2.20
C LEU A 45 -1.84 -4.92 3.33
N SER A 46 -1.71 -6.20 2.97
CA SER A 46 -1.46 -7.27 3.95
C SER A 46 -0.10 -7.10 4.64
N CYS A 47 0.94 -6.73 3.89
CA CYS A 47 2.27 -6.44 4.43
C CYS A 47 2.24 -5.19 5.33
N VAL A 48 1.64 -4.09 4.86
CA VAL A 48 1.45 -2.85 5.63
C VAL A 48 0.76 -3.15 6.96
N ARG A 49 -0.34 -3.92 6.94
CA ARG A 49 -1.04 -4.29 8.18
C ARG A 49 -0.14 -5.10 9.12
N GLY A 50 0.63 -6.05 8.60
CA GLY A 50 1.60 -6.80 9.40
C GLY A 50 2.65 -5.89 10.04
N ASN A 51 3.18 -4.93 9.29
CA ASN A 51 4.16 -3.95 9.79
C ASN A 51 3.54 -3.03 10.84
N LEU A 52 2.28 -2.63 10.68
CA LEU A 52 1.54 -1.84 11.67
C LEU A 52 1.19 -2.59 12.96
N LEU A 53 1.33 -3.92 12.99
CA LEU A 53 1.23 -4.69 14.24
C LEU A 53 2.58 -4.80 14.95
N ASN A 54 3.66 -4.35 14.30
CA ASN A 54 5.00 -4.33 14.86
C ASN A 54 5.34 -2.92 15.36
N ASP A 55 5.37 -2.76 16.69
CA ASP A 55 5.68 -1.51 17.40
C ASP A 55 6.97 -0.82 16.94
N GLY A 56 7.96 -1.58 16.43
CA GLY A 56 9.20 -1.01 15.91
C GLY A 56 9.00 -0.28 14.59
N MET A 57 8.19 -0.85 13.70
CA MET A 57 7.96 -0.32 12.35
C MET A 57 6.99 0.86 12.36
N ILE A 58 5.98 0.86 13.25
CA ILE A 58 5.06 2.01 13.40
C ILE A 58 5.83 3.28 13.82
N LYS A 59 6.85 3.15 14.66
CA LYS A 59 7.65 4.30 15.15
C LYS A 59 8.47 4.97 14.05
N GLU A 60 8.68 4.28 12.93
CA GLU A 60 9.37 4.81 11.76
C GLU A 60 8.41 5.54 10.79
N LEU A 61 7.10 5.44 11.01
CA LEU A 61 6.07 6.11 10.20
C LEU A 61 5.74 7.48 10.77
N ASP A 62 5.65 8.47 9.88
CA ASP A 62 5.15 9.79 10.25
C ASP A 62 3.61 9.84 10.25
N LEU A 63 3.05 10.99 10.63
CA LEU A 63 1.60 11.19 10.65
C LEU A 63 0.97 11.02 9.26
N HIS A 64 1.68 11.40 8.21
CA HIS A 64 1.21 11.25 6.84
C HIS A 64 1.11 9.76 6.47
N ASP A 65 2.14 8.97 6.77
CA ASP A 65 2.15 7.53 6.52
C ASP A 65 1.05 6.81 7.32
N VAL A 66 0.90 7.12 8.61
CA VAL A 66 -0.13 6.51 9.46
C VAL A 66 -1.53 6.83 8.95
N SER A 67 -1.78 8.09 8.59
CA SER A 67 -3.09 8.51 8.05
C SER A 67 -3.38 7.88 6.69
N LEU A 68 -2.35 7.74 5.84
CA LEU A 68 -2.46 7.07 4.56
C LEU A 68 -2.77 5.57 4.72
N ALA A 69 -2.06 4.89 5.61
CA ALA A 69 -2.30 3.48 5.92
C ALA A 69 -3.70 3.23 6.46
N PHE A 70 -4.15 4.07 7.40
CA PHE A 70 -5.51 3.99 7.94
C PHE A 70 -6.57 4.13 6.84
N ARG A 71 -6.42 5.14 5.96
CA ARG A 71 -7.34 5.35 4.84
C ARG A 71 -7.35 4.15 3.89
N LEU A 72 -6.18 3.71 3.43
CA LEU A 72 -6.06 2.63 2.44
C LEU A 72 -6.59 1.30 2.99
N LEU A 73 -6.29 0.95 4.24
CA LEU A 73 -6.79 -0.26 4.87
C LEU A 73 -8.32 -0.26 4.98
N ARG A 74 -8.91 0.84 5.46
CA ARG A 74 -10.38 0.97 5.56
C ARG A 74 -11.08 0.92 4.21
N GLN A 75 -10.49 1.55 3.19
CA GLN A 75 -11.03 1.52 1.83
C GLN A 75 -11.13 0.09 1.27
N HIS A 76 -10.22 -0.80 1.66
CA HIS A 76 -10.23 -2.21 1.25
C HIS A 76 -10.90 -3.14 2.29
N GLY A 77 -11.75 -2.60 3.17
CA GLY A 77 -12.54 -3.39 4.11
C GLY A 77 -11.76 -3.98 5.28
N CYS A 78 -10.51 -3.55 5.50
CA CYS A 78 -9.78 -3.93 6.70
C CYS A 78 -10.27 -3.11 7.90
N TYR A 79 -10.58 -3.81 8.99
CA TYR A 79 -10.83 -3.15 10.27
C TYR A 79 -9.52 -2.58 10.83
N VAL A 80 -9.56 -1.31 11.20
CA VAL A 80 -8.46 -0.61 11.90
C VAL A 80 -9.11 0.16 13.04
N SER A 81 -8.55 0.07 14.25
CA SER A 81 -9.05 0.81 15.39
C SER A 81 -8.84 2.32 15.19
N PRO A 82 -9.77 3.17 15.68
CA PRO A 82 -9.57 4.62 15.75
C PRO A 82 -8.35 5.01 16.59
#